data_AF-A0AA42ZXL3-F1
#
_entry.id   AF-A0AA42ZXL3-F1
#
_cell.length_a   1.000
_cell.length_b   1.000
_cell.length_c   1.000
_cell.angle_alpha   90.00
_cell.angle_beta   90.00
_cell.angle_gamma   90.00
#
_symmetry.space_group_name_H-M   'P 1'
#
loop_
_entity.id
_entity.type
_entity.pdbx_description
1 polymer ?
#
loop_
_entity_poly.entity_id
_entity_poly.type
_entity_poly.pdbx_seq_one_letter_code
_entity_poly.pdbx_strand_id
1 'polypeptide(L)'
;MNSLARNSVIFSVTIITLLITACGLPGSSKATVKQAYVLQGAQPSSIPDRLVPKPCLSLRVSQPESAPGFNTVRMAYRIEPNRMDYFAYHE
;
A
#
# COMPACT_ATOMS: atom_id res chain seq x y z
N MET A 1 3.86 59.52 16.31
CA MET A 1 3.52 58.63 15.18
C MET A 1 4.13 57.22 15.29
N ASN A 2 4.52 56.74 16.50
CA ASN A 2 5.29 55.49 16.63
C ASN A 2 4.45 54.28 17.12
N SER A 3 3.18 54.50 17.47
CA SER A 3 2.31 53.47 18.05
C SER A 3 1.63 52.60 16.98
N LEU A 4 1.18 53.19 15.87
CA LEU A 4 0.55 52.45 14.76
C LEU A 4 1.52 51.52 14.04
N ALA A 5 2.76 51.96 13.81
CA ALA A 5 3.80 51.14 13.18
C ALA A 5 4.19 49.94 14.08
N ARG A 6 4.24 50.14 15.40
CA ARG A 6 4.56 49.07 16.35
C ARG A 6 3.47 48.00 16.39
N ASN A 7 2.21 48.40 16.33
CA ASN A 7 1.07 47.46 16.32
C ASN A 7 0.99 46.65 15.01
N SER A 8 1.34 47.26 13.87
CA SER A 8 1.40 46.56 12.58
C SER A 8 2.52 45.51 12.51
N VAL A 9 3.68 45.81 13.11
CA VAL A 9 4.79 44.85 13.21
C VAL A 9 4.42 43.66 14.10
N ILE A 10 3.78 43.92 15.26
CA ILE A 10 3.34 42.84 16.16
C ILE A 10 2.33 41.92 15.45
N PHE A 11 1.37 42.50 14.71
CA PHE A 11 0.41 41.71 13.92
C PHE A 11 1.07 40.87 12.83
N SER A 12 2.11 41.41 12.19
CA SER A 12 2.83 40.67 11.14
C SER A 12 3.63 39.51 11.74
N VAL A 13 4.27 39.72 12.90
CA VAL A 13 5.04 38.69 13.61
C VAL A 13 4.14 37.56 14.12
N THR A 14 2.94 37.87 14.63
CA THR A 14 1.99 36.85 15.10
C THR A 14 1.45 36.00 13.96
N ILE A 15 1.15 36.59 12.79
CA ILE A 15 0.70 35.85 11.60
C ILE A 15 1.81 34.91 11.11
N ILE A 16 3.06 35.40 11.03
CA ILE A 16 4.20 34.59 10.61
C ILE A 16 4.45 33.42 11.57
N THR A 17 4.38 33.65 12.88
CA THR A 17 4.55 32.56 13.87
C THR A 17 3.41 31.53 13.80
N LEU A 18 2.18 31.96 13.53
CA LEU A 18 1.04 31.04 13.34
C LEU A 18 1.18 30.17 12.08
N LEU A 19 1.75 30.72 11.00
CA LEU A 19 2.01 29.97 9.77
C LEU A 19 3.15 28.95 9.93
N ILE A 20 4.20 29.30 10.69
CA ILE A 20 5.33 28.39 10.93
C ILE A 20 4.90 27.20 11.81
N THR A 21 4.04 27.41 12.82
CA THR A 21 3.52 26.31 13.65
C THR A 21 2.57 25.39 12.90
N ALA A 22 1.83 25.89 11.91
CA ALA A 22 0.96 25.07 11.06
C ALA A 22 1.74 24.11 10.14
N CYS A 23 2.91 24.52 9.62
CA CYS A 23 3.78 23.66 8.82
C CYS A 23 4.64 22.71 9.65
N GLY A 24 4.77 22.97 10.96
CA GLY A 24 5.65 22.22 11.86
C GLY A 24 4.97 21.12 12.67
N LEU A 25 3.66 20.91 12.57
CA LEU A 25 2.96 19.87 13.34
C LEU A 25 3.44 18.47 12.89
N PRO A 26 4.27 17.77 13.70
CA PRO A 26 4.71 16.43 13.36
C PRO A 26 3.56 15.49 13.73
N GLY A 27 2.75 15.10 12.75
CA GLY A 27 1.63 14.20 13.01
C GLY A 27 0.61 13.97 11.90
N SER A 28 0.59 14.79 10.83
CA SER A 28 -0.49 14.71 9.81
C SER A 28 -0.09 14.04 8.48
N SER A 29 0.78 13.04 8.53
CA SER A 29 0.81 12.01 7.49
C SER A 29 1.47 10.79 8.09
N LYS A 30 0.67 9.93 8.72
CA LYS A 30 1.12 8.54 8.87
C LYS A 30 1.26 8.02 7.44
N ALA A 31 2.50 7.85 6.99
CA ALA A 31 2.77 7.14 5.75
C ALA A 31 1.95 5.85 5.78
N THR A 32 1.12 5.64 4.76
CA THR A 32 0.29 4.44 4.66
C THR A 32 1.18 3.23 4.84
N VAL A 33 0.93 2.44 5.89
CA VAL A 33 1.75 1.28 6.21
C VAL A 33 1.67 0.34 5.02
N LYS A 34 2.82 -0.03 4.45
CA LYS A 34 2.88 -1.05 3.39
C LYS A 34 2.30 -2.35 3.94
N GLN A 35 1.28 -2.88 3.27
CA GLN A 35 0.65 -4.15 3.63
C GLN A 35 1.06 -5.21 2.61
N ALA A 36 1.63 -6.31 3.11
CA ALA A 36 1.97 -7.49 2.32
C ALA A 36 0.88 -8.56 2.50
N TYR A 37 0.48 -9.20 1.40
CA TYR A 37 -0.50 -10.28 1.40
C TYR A 37 0.12 -11.54 0.84
N VAL A 38 -0.18 -12.68 1.45
CA VAL A 38 0.33 -13.99 1.02
C VAL A 38 -0.86 -14.91 0.73
N LEU A 39 -0.80 -15.62 -0.39
CA LEU A 39 -1.77 -16.67 -0.68
C LEU A 39 -1.51 -17.86 0.24
N GLN A 40 -2.47 -18.15 1.12
CA GLN A 40 -2.43 -19.36 1.92
C GLN A 40 -2.98 -20.52 1.10
N GLY A 41 -2.13 -21.51 0.82
CA GLY A 41 -2.57 -22.76 0.22
C GLY A 41 -3.47 -23.52 1.21
N ALA A 42 -4.64 -23.97 0.76
CA ALA A 42 -5.45 -24.89 1.53
C ALA A 42 -4.74 -26.26 1.56
N GLN A 43 -3.95 -26.51 2.60
CA GLN A 43 -3.36 -27.82 2.81
C GLN A 43 -4.36 -28.66 3.60
N PRO A 44 -4.95 -29.72 3.02
CA PRO A 44 -5.84 -30.60 3.77
C PRO A 44 -5.05 -31.24 4.92
N SER A 45 -5.62 -31.21 6.12
CA SER A 45 -5.01 -31.76 7.35
C SER A 45 -4.79 -33.27 7.26
N SER A 46 -5.52 -33.96 6.38
CA SER A 46 -5.29 -35.33 5.97
C SER A 46 -5.81 -35.54 4.55
N ILE A 47 -5.07 -36.30 3.74
CA ILE A 47 -5.56 -36.78 2.45
C ILE A 47 -6.38 -38.04 2.75
N PRO A 48 -7.69 -38.09 2.42
CA PRO A 48 -8.48 -39.31 2.59
C PRO A 48 -7.81 -40.50 1.89
N ASP A 49 -7.82 -41.70 2.48
CA ASP A 49 -7.14 -42.89 1.91
C ASP A 49 -7.55 -43.21 0.46
N ARG A 50 -8.76 -42.83 0.04
CA ARG A 50 -9.25 -42.97 -1.34
C ARG A 50 -8.60 -42.02 -2.34
N LEU A 51 -7.99 -40.94 -1.86
CA LEU A 51 -7.27 -39.92 -2.63
C LEU A 51 -5.76 -40.05 -2.49
N VAL A 52 -5.27 -41.02 -1.70
CA VAL A 52 -3.84 -41.34 -1.63
C VAL A 52 -3.40 -41.79 -3.03
N PRO A 53 -2.49 -41.05 -3.68
CA PRO A 53 -2.04 -41.39 -5.02
C PRO A 53 -1.48 -42.80 -5.03
N LYS A 54 -1.94 -43.64 -5.97
CA LYS A 54 -1.28 -44.93 -6.22
C LYS A 54 0.20 -44.63 -6.51
N PRO A 55 1.16 -45.42 -5.99
CA PRO A 55 2.59 -45.10 -5.99
C PRO A 55 3.21 -44.90 -7.39
N CYS A 56 2.49 -45.23 -8.46
CA CYS A 56 2.94 -45.10 -9.84
C CYS A 56 2.45 -43.83 -10.55
N LEU A 57 1.64 -42.98 -9.92
CA LEU A 57 1.11 -41.75 -10.54
C LEU A 57 1.80 -40.52 -9.94
N SER A 58 2.57 -39.82 -10.76
CA SER A 58 3.17 -38.53 -10.39
C SER A 58 2.50 -37.40 -11.16
N LEU A 59 2.22 -36.30 -10.48
CA LEU A 59 1.78 -35.05 -11.09
C LEU A 59 2.95 -34.07 -11.06
N ARG A 60 3.42 -33.66 -12.24
CA ARG A 60 4.39 -32.58 -12.36
C ARG A 60 3.65 -31.26 -12.52
N VAL A 61 3.84 -30.34 -11.59
CA VAL A 61 3.37 -28.96 -11.70
C VAL A 61 4.52 -28.12 -12.24
N SER A 62 4.32 -27.45 -13.37
CA SER A 62 5.30 -26.51 -13.94
C SER A 62 5.20 -25.14 -13.27
N GLN A 63 6.26 -24.34 -13.41
CA GLN A 63 6.22 -22.94 -13.01
C GLN A 63 5.15 -22.20 -13.82
N PRO A 64 4.30 -21.36 -13.19
CA PRO A 64 3.33 -20.57 -13.92
C PRO A 64 4.01 -19.46 -14.73
N GLU A 65 3.52 -19.24 -15.95
CA GLU A 65 3.90 -18.09 -16.78
C GLU A 65 2.88 -16.96 -16.59
N SER A 66 3.37 -15.72 -16.56
CA SER A 66 2.53 -14.53 -16.41
C SER A 66 2.57 -13.67 -17.67
N ALA A 67 1.43 -13.05 -18.00
CA ALA A 67 1.35 -12.08 -19.08
C ALA A 67 2.15 -10.81 -18.74
N PRO A 68 2.56 -10.01 -19.75
CA PRO A 68 3.25 -8.75 -19.51
C PRO A 68 2.49 -7.85 -18.53
N GLY A 69 3.20 -7.32 -17.53
CA GLY A 69 2.61 -6.50 -16.46
C GLY A 69 2.11 -7.29 -15.23
N PHE A 70 1.99 -8.62 -15.29
CA PHE A 70 1.55 -9.44 -14.16
C PHE A 70 2.70 -10.12 -13.40
N ASN A 71 3.92 -10.07 -13.94
CA ASN A 71 5.13 -10.53 -13.24
C ASN A 71 5.61 -9.47 -12.22
N THR A 72 4.80 -9.20 -11.20
CA THR A 72 5.07 -8.18 -10.20
C THR A 72 4.50 -8.59 -8.85
N VAL A 73 5.08 -8.07 -7.77
CA VAL A 73 4.55 -8.21 -6.40
C VAL A 73 3.36 -7.27 -6.14
N ARG A 74 3.15 -6.29 -7.02
CA ARG A 74 2.05 -5.33 -6.88
C ARG A 74 0.71 -5.98 -7.14
N MET A 75 -0.23 -5.71 -6.25
CA MET A 75 -1.62 -6.10 -6.45
C MET A 75 -2.25 -5.25 -7.57
N ALA A 76 -2.68 -5.91 -8.63
CA ALA A 76 -3.39 -5.29 -9.74
C ALA A 76 -4.90 -5.23 -9.45
N TYR A 77 -5.57 -4.16 -9.91
CA TYR A 77 -7.01 -4.02 -9.84
C TYR A 77 -7.57 -3.43 -11.14
N ARG A 78 -8.88 -3.55 -11.32
CA ARG A 78 -9.59 -3.08 -12.52
C ARG A 78 -10.88 -2.37 -12.14
N ILE A 79 -11.02 -1.12 -12.58
CA ILE A 79 -12.26 -0.34 -12.47
C ILE A 79 -12.94 -0.27 -13.85
N GLU A 80 -12.17 0.00 -14.90
CA GLU A 80 -12.65 0.06 -16.28
C GLU A 80 -12.31 -1.25 -17.03
N PRO A 81 -13.17 -1.75 -17.94
CA PRO A 81 -12.98 -3.06 -18.57
C PRO A 81 -11.62 -3.29 -19.23
N ASN A 82 -11.02 -2.23 -19.78
CA ASN A 82 -9.80 -2.28 -20.60
C ASN A 82 -8.59 -1.58 -19.95
N ARG A 83 -8.64 -1.36 -18.64
CA ARG A 83 -7.56 -0.70 -17.90
C ARG A 83 -7.21 -1.45 -16.63
N MET A 84 -5.93 -1.80 -16.51
CA MET A 84 -5.36 -2.36 -15.29
C MET A 84 -4.55 -1.28 -14.59
N ASP A 85 -4.83 -1.07 -13.31
CA ASP A 85 -4.03 -0.21 -12.44
C ASP A 85 -3.46 -1.06 -11.28
N TYR A 86 -2.52 -0.48 -10.52
CA TYR A 86 -1.86 -1.16 -9.41
C TYR A 86 -1.94 -0.31 -8.16
N PHE A 87 -2.11 -0.95 -7.00
CA PHE A 87 -2.06 -0.23 -5.75
C PHE A 87 -0.65 0.28 -5.46
N ALA A 88 -0.52 1.55 -5.06
CA ALA A 88 0.76 2.20 -4.83
C ALA A 88 1.50 1.70 -3.57
N TYR A 89 0.79 1.11 -2.61
CA TYR A 89 1.31 0.78 -1.27
C TYR A 89 1.14 -0.70 -0.86
N HIS A 90 0.90 -1.59 -1.84
CA HIS A 90 0.85 -3.04 -1.62
C HIS A 90 2.00 -3.70 -2.38
N GLU A 91 2.97 -4.22 -1.63
CA GLU A 91 4.16 -4.96 -2.09
C GLU A 91 4.32 -6.24 -1.28
#